data_AF-A0A1I2B5N1-F1
#
_entry.id   AF-A0A1I2B5N1-F1
#
_cell.length_a   1.000
_cell.length_b   1.000
_cell.length_c   1.000
_cell.angle_alpha   90.00
_cell.angle_beta   90.00
_cell.angle_gamma   90.00
#
_symmetry.space_group_name_H-M   'P 1'
#
loop_
_entity.id
_entity.type
_entity.pdbx_description
1 polymer ?
#
loop_
_entity_poly.entity_id
_entity_poly.type
_entity_poly.pdbx_seq_one_letter_code
_entity_poly.pdbx_strand_id
1 'polypeptide(L)'
;MRVDTRTLLLGDWTPVVRDGIDVLRLGILGGAVAYAVTGDWGAATLLALFGGITVVARLVNLPRLYDLSLTVAMALQGFGEVLGLYDEWGHFDDLVHFTLPMLTAPVVYIALARVEVVPDPRDETHLPHYVGIAVVTASLGISMGALWEIYEWRSDAWLGTNLSMDNDDTNGDLVRDTLGSLVGAALLVAWTRFGWGSVRRIPGVNTHEDVDA
;
A
#
# COMPACT_ATOMS: atom_id res chain seq x y z
N MET A 1 18.91 -29.18 8.12
CA MET A 1 19.27 -27.74 8.18
C MET A 1 18.28 -27.10 9.15
N ARG A 2 18.72 -26.52 10.28
CA ARG A 2 17.80 -25.78 11.16
C ARG A 2 17.56 -24.42 10.52
N VAL A 3 16.32 -24.14 10.12
CA VAL A 3 15.89 -22.78 9.77
C VAL A 3 15.96 -21.96 11.05
N ASP A 4 16.72 -20.87 11.07
CA ASP A 4 16.76 -19.99 12.23
C ASP A 4 15.48 -19.13 12.31
N THR A 5 15.16 -18.62 13.50
CA THR A 5 13.95 -17.82 13.76
C THR A 5 13.88 -16.55 12.90
N ARG A 6 15.01 -15.94 12.57
CA ARG A 6 15.09 -14.77 11.69
C ARG A 6 14.76 -15.16 10.25
N THR A 7 15.30 -16.25 9.69
CA THR A 7 14.93 -16.75 8.35
C THR A 7 13.43 -17.08 8.28
N LEU A 8 12.89 -17.63 9.37
CA LEU A 8 11.44 -17.87 9.47
C LEU A 8 10.63 -16.57 9.38
N LEU A 9 11.04 -15.51 10.08
CA LEU A 9 10.28 -14.25 10.19
C LEU A 9 10.54 -13.26 9.04
N LEU A 10 11.80 -13.13 8.62
CA LEU A 10 12.26 -12.13 7.64
C LEU A 10 12.41 -12.70 6.23
N GLY A 11 12.29 -14.01 6.05
CA GLY A 11 12.24 -14.62 4.73
C GLY A 11 13.55 -15.19 4.21
N ASP A 12 13.76 -15.01 2.90
CA ASP A 12 14.70 -15.73 2.02
C ASP A 12 14.38 -17.22 1.86
N TRP A 13 13.08 -17.54 1.77
CA TRP A 13 12.63 -18.93 1.61
C TRP A 13 12.91 -19.47 0.21
N THR A 14 12.45 -18.75 -0.83
CA THR A 14 12.66 -19.11 -2.24
C THR A 14 12.72 -17.85 -3.13
N PRO A 15 13.20 -17.94 -4.38
CA PRO A 15 13.15 -16.82 -5.33
C PRO A 15 11.73 -16.33 -5.65
N VAL A 16 10.73 -17.21 -5.54
CA VAL A 16 9.33 -16.93 -5.90
C VAL A 16 8.55 -16.39 -4.69
N VAL A 17 8.55 -17.16 -3.59
CA VAL A 17 7.98 -16.80 -2.29
C VAL A 17 9.12 -16.47 -1.35
N ARG A 18 9.35 -15.17 -1.15
CA ARG A 18 10.51 -14.67 -0.42
C ARG A 18 10.27 -14.69 1.09
N ASP A 19 9.05 -14.44 1.55
CA ASP A 19 8.68 -14.27 2.96
C ASP A 19 7.16 -14.26 3.19
N GLY A 20 6.74 -13.94 4.42
CA GLY A 20 5.32 -13.78 4.79
C GLY A 20 4.55 -12.70 4.01
N ILE A 21 5.22 -11.68 3.47
CA ILE A 21 4.57 -10.68 2.59
C ILE A 21 4.11 -11.35 1.30
N ASP A 22 4.95 -12.21 0.71
CA ASP A 22 4.57 -12.97 -0.48
C ASP A 22 3.47 -14.01 -0.16
N VAL A 23 3.38 -14.53 1.08
CA VAL A 23 2.24 -15.37 1.51
C VAL A 23 0.95 -14.56 1.53
N LEU A 24 0.96 -13.34 2.08
CA LEU A 24 -0.22 -12.47 2.07
C LEU A 24 -0.66 -12.14 0.64
N ARG A 25 0.30 -11.79 -0.24
CA ARG A 25 0.07 -11.56 -1.67
C ARG A 25 -0.55 -12.77 -2.37
N LEU A 26 -0.04 -13.97 -2.10
CA LEU A 26 -0.63 -15.21 -2.60
C LEU A 26 -2.00 -15.49 -1.99
N GLY A 27 -2.27 -15.08 -0.75
CA GLY A 27 -3.58 -15.15 -0.12
C GLY A 27 -4.62 -14.32 -0.88
N ILE A 28 -4.29 -13.09 -1.26
CA ILE A 28 -5.16 -12.21 -2.06
C ILE A 28 -5.46 -12.87 -3.41
N LEU A 29 -4.43 -13.31 -4.14
CA LEU A 29 -4.58 -13.96 -5.45
C LEU A 29 -5.31 -15.32 -5.36
N GLY A 30 -5.07 -16.07 -4.30
CA GLY A 30 -5.76 -17.32 -4.01
C GLY A 30 -7.24 -17.09 -3.72
N GLY A 31 -7.57 -16.02 -2.99
CA GLY A 31 -8.94 -15.56 -2.81
C GLY A 31 -9.62 -15.24 -4.14
N ALA A 32 -8.93 -14.53 -5.04
CA ALA A 32 -9.45 -14.26 -6.38
C ALA A 32 -9.81 -15.54 -7.15
N VAL A 33 -8.94 -16.55 -7.12
CA VAL A 33 -9.20 -17.85 -7.74
C VAL A 33 -10.37 -18.57 -7.06
N ALA A 34 -10.43 -18.53 -5.72
CA ALA A 34 -11.51 -19.18 -4.96
C ALA A 34 -12.88 -18.61 -5.33
N TYR A 35 -13.04 -17.28 -5.33
CA TYR A 35 -14.30 -16.63 -5.73
C TYR A 35 -14.66 -16.88 -7.21
N ALA A 36 -13.66 -16.94 -8.10
CA ALA A 36 -13.89 -17.28 -9.51
C ALA A 36 -14.45 -18.71 -9.65
N VAL A 37 -13.92 -19.67 -8.89
CA VAL A 37 -14.39 -21.06 -8.90
C VAL A 37 -15.82 -21.19 -8.35
N THR A 38 -16.20 -20.36 -7.39
CA THR A 38 -17.58 -20.33 -6.85
C THR A 38 -18.55 -19.51 -7.70
N GLY A 39 -18.06 -18.89 -8.79
CA GLY A 39 -18.87 -18.12 -9.75
C GLY A 39 -19.07 -16.64 -9.41
N ASP A 40 -18.43 -16.15 -8.35
CA ASP A 40 -18.45 -14.74 -7.98
C ASP A 40 -17.31 -13.99 -8.70
N TRP A 41 -17.59 -13.61 -9.94
CA TRP A 41 -16.63 -12.92 -10.78
C TRP A 41 -16.34 -11.49 -10.35
N GLY A 42 -17.24 -10.85 -9.57
CA GLY A 42 -17.03 -9.51 -9.03
C GLY A 42 -15.93 -9.52 -7.98
N ALA A 43 -16.10 -10.34 -6.94
CA ALA A 43 -15.09 -10.54 -5.90
C ALA A 43 -13.76 -11.05 -6.47
N ALA A 44 -13.83 -11.98 -7.43
CA ALA A 44 -12.64 -12.49 -8.11
C ALA A 44 -11.85 -11.39 -8.83
N THR A 45 -12.53 -10.54 -9.60
CA THR A 45 -11.90 -9.46 -10.36
C THR A 45 -11.27 -8.43 -9.44
N LEU A 46 -11.96 -8.08 -8.35
CA LEU A 46 -11.47 -7.12 -7.37
C LEU A 46 -10.20 -7.61 -6.67
N LEU A 47 -10.20 -8.84 -6.14
CA LEU A 47 -9.02 -9.42 -5.51
C LEU A 47 -7.88 -9.64 -6.51
N ALA A 48 -8.18 -9.97 -7.77
CA ALA A 48 -7.17 -10.08 -8.81
C ALA A 48 -6.53 -8.71 -9.12
N LEU A 49 -7.31 -7.63 -9.14
CA LEU A 49 -6.81 -6.27 -9.34
C LEU A 49 -5.86 -5.87 -8.21
N PHE A 50 -6.30 -5.97 -6.95
CA PHE A 50 -5.49 -5.61 -5.79
C PHE A 50 -4.26 -6.53 -5.64
N GLY A 51 -4.44 -7.84 -5.82
CA GLY A 51 -3.33 -8.79 -5.87
C GLY A 51 -2.34 -8.45 -6.99
N GLY A 52 -2.82 -8.05 -8.16
CA GLY A 52 -2.00 -7.60 -9.29
C GLY A 52 -1.16 -6.37 -8.97
N ILE A 53 -1.75 -5.34 -8.33
CA ILE A 53 -1.02 -4.15 -7.87
C ILE A 53 0.15 -4.55 -6.98
N THR A 54 -0.09 -5.45 -6.03
CA THR A 54 0.99 -5.94 -5.18
C THR A 54 2.06 -6.62 -6.06
N VAL A 55 1.72 -7.52 -6.98
CA VAL A 55 2.72 -8.19 -7.84
C VAL A 55 3.57 -7.18 -8.63
N VAL A 56 2.95 -6.14 -9.20
CA VAL A 56 3.63 -5.06 -9.92
C VAL A 56 4.60 -4.31 -9.02
N ALA A 57 4.23 -4.04 -7.77
CA ALA A 57 5.08 -3.34 -6.82
C ALA A 57 6.40 -4.06 -6.51
N ARG A 58 6.49 -5.38 -6.76
CA ARG A 58 7.77 -6.11 -6.66
C ARG A 58 8.83 -5.55 -7.60
N LEU A 59 8.44 -4.98 -8.74
CA LEU A 59 9.36 -4.36 -9.70
C LEU A 59 10.09 -3.14 -9.11
N VAL A 60 9.49 -2.49 -8.10
CA VAL A 60 10.05 -1.30 -7.42
C VAL A 60 11.17 -1.68 -6.43
N ASN A 61 11.25 -2.95 -6.02
CA ASN A 61 12.17 -3.44 -4.98
C ASN A 61 12.12 -2.57 -3.71
N LEU A 62 10.92 -2.43 -3.14
CA LEU A 62 10.66 -1.63 -1.94
C LEU A 62 11.42 -2.16 -0.72
N PRO A 63 11.72 -1.30 0.28
CA PRO A 63 12.06 -1.76 1.61
C PRO A 63 10.93 -2.63 2.18
N ARG A 64 11.26 -3.60 3.04
CA ARG A 64 10.32 -4.63 3.51
C ARG A 64 9.04 -4.04 4.10
N LEU A 65 9.19 -3.03 4.95
CA LEU A 65 8.05 -2.40 5.61
C LEU A 65 7.12 -1.72 4.62
N TYR A 66 7.63 -1.13 3.54
CA TYR A 66 6.80 -0.49 2.53
C TYR A 66 6.16 -1.49 1.54
N ASP A 67 6.81 -2.64 1.24
CA ASP A 67 6.16 -3.76 0.54
C ASP A 67 5.01 -4.34 1.40
N LEU A 68 5.25 -4.47 2.72
CA LEU A 68 4.22 -4.89 3.67
C LEU A 68 3.08 -3.88 3.74
N SER A 69 3.37 -2.58 3.89
CA SER A 69 2.36 -1.51 3.93
C SER A 69 1.43 -1.56 2.73
N LEU A 70 1.99 -1.62 1.51
CA LEU A 70 1.17 -1.75 0.30
C LEU A 70 0.35 -3.05 0.31
N THR A 71 0.98 -4.18 0.63
CA THR A 71 0.31 -5.48 0.57
C THR A 71 -0.83 -5.57 1.60
N VAL A 72 -0.64 -5.01 2.80
CA VAL A 72 -1.68 -4.90 3.83
C VAL A 72 -2.79 -3.96 3.39
N ALA A 73 -2.49 -2.80 2.81
CA ALA A 73 -3.52 -1.89 2.30
C ALA A 73 -4.39 -2.56 1.21
N MET A 74 -3.76 -3.27 0.27
CA MET A 74 -4.46 -4.01 -0.78
C MET A 74 -5.28 -5.19 -0.23
N ALA A 75 -4.76 -5.86 0.82
CA ALA A 75 -5.51 -6.91 1.52
C ALA A 75 -6.71 -6.34 2.28
N LEU A 76 -6.53 -5.22 3.00
CA LEU A 76 -7.59 -4.56 3.77
C LEU A 76 -8.74 -4.14 2.85
N GLN A 77 -8.43 -3.44 1.76
CA GLN A 77 -9.42 -3.03 0.76
C GLN A 77 -10.11 -4.25 0.11
N GLY A 78 -9.31 -5.18 -0.42
CA GLY A 78 -9.85 -6.30 -1.19
C GLY A 78 -10.67 -7.26 -0.34
N PHE A 79 -10.15 -7.68 0.82
CA PHE A 79 -10.90 -8.55 1.72
C PHE A 79 -12.01 -7.82 2.45
N GLY A 80 -11.87 -6.51 2.70
CA GLY A 80 -12.93 -5.69 3.26
C GLY A 80 -14.21 -5.75 2.43
N GLU A 81 -14.08 -5.56 1.12
CA GLU A 81 -15.21 -5.60 0.20
C GLU A 81 -15.82 -7.00 0.08
N VAL A 82 -15.00 -8.02 -0.25
CA VAL A 82 -15.54 -9.37 -0.53
C VAL A 82 -16.09 -10.09 0.71
N LEU A 83 -15.75 -9.61 1.91
CA LEU A 83 -16.30 -10.10 3.17
C LEU A 83 -17.46 -9.22 3.68
N GLY A 84 -17.83 -8.16 2.97
CA GLY A 84 -18.94 -7.27 3.35
C GLY A 84 -18.64 -6.37 4.55
N LEU A 85 -17.38 -6.06 4.85
CA LEU A 85 -17.02 -5.27 6.03
C LEU A 85 -17.49 -3.81 5.93
N TYR A 86 -17.59 -3.26 4.72
CA TYR A 86 -18.19 -1.94 4.48
C TYR A 86 -19.66 -1.88 4.90
N ASP A 87 -20.40 -2.98 4.72
CA ASP A 87 -21.80 -3.07 5.12
C ASP A 87 -21.97 -3.41 6.60
N GLU A 88 -21.15 -4.34 7.11
CA GLU A 88 -21.30 -4.87 8.48
C GLU A 88 -20.73 -3.95 9.56
N TRP A 89 -19.68 -3.19 9.24
CA TRP A 89 -19.04 -2.28 10.18
C TRP A 89 -19.01 -0.86 9.63
N GLY A 90 -19.93 -0.02 10.09
CA GLY A 90 -20.12 1.35 9.60
C GLY A 90 -18.96 2.35 9.83
N HIS A 91 -17.80 1.92 10.33
CA HIS A 91 -16.56 2.72 10.35
C HIS A 91 -15.42 2.04 9.58
N PHE A 92 -15.71 0.96 8.87
CA PHE A 92 -14.70 0.30 8.05
C PHE A 92 -14.25 1.20 6.90
N ASP A 93 -15.21 1.91 6.30
CA ASP A 93 -14.92 2.90 5.27
C ASP A 93 -14.01 4.02 5.77
N ASP A 94 -14.39 4.65 6.89
CA ASP A 94 -13.54 5.62 7.61
C ASP A 94 -12.10 5.11 7.85
N LEU A 95 -11.98 3.84 8.27
CA LEU A 95 -10.70 3.20 8.52
C LEU A 95 -9.89 3.08 7.23
N VAL A 96 -10.53 2.67 6.14
CA VAL A 96 -9.90 2.50 4.83
C VAL A 96 -9.40 3.84 4.31
N HIS A 97 -10.25 4.88 4.29
CA HIS A 97 -9.85 6.23 3.88
C HIS A 97 -8.71 6.80 4.71
N PHE A 98 -8.63 6.48 6.00
CA PHE A 98 -7.44 6.86 6.76
C PHE A 98 -6.21 6.01 6.42
N THR A 99 -6.35 4.69 6.33
CA THR A 99 -5.22 3.76 6.31
C THR A 99 -4.60 3.57 4.92
N LEU A 100 -5.39 3.56 3.86
CA LEU A 100 -4.88 3.38 2.50
C LEU A 100 -3.88 4.47 2.09
N PRO A 101 -4.19 5.77 2.16
CA PRO A 101 -3.22 6.80 1.81
C PRO A 101 -2.03 6.82 2.76
N MET A 102 -2.23 6.55 4.05
CA MET A 102 -1.14 6.42 5.03
C MET A 102 -0.12 5.36 4.61
N LEU A 103 -0.58 4.20 4.14
CA LEU A 103 0.26 3.06 3.81
C LEU A 103 0.80 3.09 2.38
N THR A 104 0.08 3.70 1.44
CA THR A 104 0.41 3.66 0.00
C THR A 104 1.13 4.92 -0.49
N ALA A 105 0.89 6.10 0.08
CA ALA A 105 1.53 7.33 -0.40
C ALA A 105 3.07 7.29 -0.28
N PRO A 106 3.66 6.77 0.83
CA PRO A 106 5.11 6.58 0.91
C PRO A 106 5.65 5.63 -0.16
N VAL A 107 4.88 4.60 -0.53
CA VAL A 107 5.26 3.63 -1.56
C VAL A 107 5.34 4.28 -2.93
N VAL A 108 4.37 5.15 -3.26
CA VAL A 108 4.39 5.94 -4.49
C VAL A 108 5.57 6.90 -4.51
N TYR A 109 5.86 7.59 -3.39
CA TYR A 109 7.05 8.44 -3.29
C TYR A 109 8.33 7.65 -3.59
N ILE A 110 8.51 6.48 -2.96
CA ILE A 110 9.69 5.63 -3.19
C ILE A 110 9.75 5.18 -4.64
N ALA A 111 8.62 4.82 -5.26
CA ALA A 111 8.57 4.46 -6.67
C ALA A 111 9.02 5.61 -7.58
N LEU A 112 8.59 6.85 -7.29
CA LEU A 112 9.05 8.04 -8.01
C LEU A 112 10.55 8.30 -7.81
N ALA A 113 11.07 8.06 -6.59
CA ALA A 113 12.50 8.15 -6.33
C ALA A 113 13.30 7.10 -7.12
N ARG A 114 12.75 5.88 -7.32
CA ARG A 114 13.41 4.83 -8.13
C ARG A 114 13.61 5.23 -9.59
N VAL A 115 12.76 6.11 -10.10
CA VAL A 115 12.82 6.64 -11.48
C VAL A 115 13.34 8.08 -11.52
N GLU A 116 13.99 8.53 -10.45
CA GLU A 116 14.70 9.82 -10.37
C GLU A 116 13.79 11.07 -10.55
N VAL A 117 12.49 10.94 -10.30
CA VAL A 117 11.53 12.07 -10.35
C VAL A 117 11.60 12.92 -9.09
N VAL A 118 11.91 12.31 -7.94
CA VAL A 118 12.10 12.97 -6.64
C VAL A 118 13.39 12.47 -5.98
N PRO A 119 13.95 13.20 -5.00
CA PRO A 119 15.15 12.76 -4.27
C PRO A 119 14.96 11.39 -3.61
N ASP A 120 16.02 10.58 -3.58
CA ASP A 120 15.97 9.29 -2.91
C ASP A 120 16.14 9.49 -1.39
N PRO A 121 15.27 8.89 -0.54
CA PRO A 121 15.43 8.93 0.91
C PRO A 121 16.79 8.43 1.45
N ARG A 122 17.59 7.74 0.63
CA ARG A 122 18.95 7.33 0.98
C ARG A 122 20.01 8.41 0.80
N ASP A 123 19.71 9.46 0.04
CA ASP A 123 20.68 10.51 -0.28
C ASP A 123 20.95 11.38 0.96
N GLU A 124 22.03 12.15 0.95
CA GLU A 124 22.29 13.12 2.03
C GLU A 124 21.14 14.12 2.13
N THR A 125 20.42 14.05 3.26
CA THR A 125 19.21 14.86 3.47
C THR A 125 19.43 15.96 4.51
N HIS A 126 18.81 17.10 4.24
CA HIS A 126 18.78 18.26 5.12
C HIS A 126 17.33 18.70 5.34
N LEU A 127 17.12 19.68 6.22
CA LEU A 127 15.78 20.15 6.58
C LEU A 127 14.87 20.47 5.38
N PRO A 128 15.33 21.18 4.32
CA PRO A 128 14.48 21.42 3.14
C PRO A 128 14.05 20.14 2.42
N HIS A 129 14.91 19.11 2.37
CA HIS A 129 14.59 17.83 1.75
C HIS A 129 13.51 17.09 2.54
N TYR A 130 13.57 17.10 3.88
CA TYR A 130 12.52 16.51 4.71
C TYR A 130 11.16 17.18 4.50
N VAL A 131 11.14 18.52 4.37
CA VAL A 131 9.91 19.26 4.05
C VAL A 131 9.41 18.87 2.66
N GLY A 132 10.29 18.76 1.67
CA GLY A 132 9.93 18.33 0.31
C GLY A 132 9.33 16.91 0.28
N ILE A 133 9.97 15.96 0.97
CA ILE A 133 9.46 14.58 1.14
C ILE A 133 8.07 14.61 1.77
N ALA A 134 7.88 15.38 2.85
CA ALA A 134 6.59 15.47 3.53
C ALA A 134 5.49 16.01 2.60
N VAL A 135 5.74 17.15 1.95
CA VAL A 135 4.74 17.82 1.11
C VAL A 135 4.35 16.97 -0.09
N VAL A 136 5.33 16.37 -0.79
CA VAL A 136 5.06 15.52 -1.95
C VAL A 136 4.31 14.26 -1.52
N THR A 137 4.75 13.60 -0.45
CA THR A 137 4.09 12.37 0.02
C THR A 137 2.66 12.64 0.47
N ALA A 138 2.41 13.71 1.22
CA ALA A 138 1.07 14.10 1.63
C ALA A 138 0.19 14.41 0.40
N SER A 139 0.73 15.13 -0.57
CA SER A 139 0.02 15.49 -1.81
C SER A 139 -0.33 14.26 -2.65
N LEU A 140 0.56 13.26 -2.72
CA LEU A 140 0.27 11.98 -3.38
C LEU A 140 -0.89 11.25 -2.72
N GLY A 141 -0.88 11.15 -1.38
CA GLY A 141 -1.97 10.52 -0.63
C GLY A 141 -3.31 11.22 -0.81
N ILE A 142 -3.34 12.56 -0.68
CA ILE A 142 -4.55 13.37 -0.90
C ILE A 142 -5.07 13.19 -2.33
N SER A 143 -4.17 13.14 -3.32
CA SER A 143 -4.55 12.93 -4.71
C SER A 143 -5.13 11.53 -4.94
N MET A 144 -4.63 10.49 -4.25
CA MET A 144 -5.21 9.15 -4.34
C MET A 144 -6.62 9.10 -3.75
N GLY A 145 -6.84 9.71 -2.58
CA GLY A 145 -8.18 9.86 -2.00
C GLY A 145 -9.14 10.59 -2.93
N ALA A 146 -8.72 11.75 -3.45
CA ALA A 146 -9.52 12.51 -4.41
C ALA A 146 -9.82 11.73 -5.71
N LEU A 147 -8.88 10.92 -6.20
CA LEU A 147 -9.12 10.05 -7.36
C LEU A 147 -10.11 8.92 -7.04
N TRP A 148 -10.12 8.44 -5.79
CA TRP A 148 -11.08 7.44 -5.33
C TRP A 148 -12.50 8.04 -5.27
N GLU A 149 -12.69 9.21 -4.66
CA GLU A 149 -13.99 9.91 -4.67
C GLU A 149 -14.53 10.17 -6.09
N ILE A 150 -13.64 10.56 -7.01
CA ILE A 150 -14.01 10.73 -8.42
C ILE A 150 -14.44 9.40 -9.03
N TYR A 151 -13.77 8.30 -8.68
CA TYR A 151 -14.15 6.97 -9.12
C TYR A 151 -15.52 6.57 -8.58
N GLU A 152 -15.78 6.76 -7.28
CA GLU A 152 -17.07 6.43 -6.67
C GLU A 152 -18.22 7.18 -7.32
N TRP A 153 -18.12 8.51 -7.38
CA TRP A 153 -19.10 9.35 -8.05
C TRP A 153 -19.34 8.91 -9.50
N ARG A 154 -18.27 8.52 -10.21
CA ARG A 154 -18.39 8.13 -11.61
C ARG A 154 -18.91 6.72 -11.80
N SER A 155 -18.59 5.82 -10.88
CA SER A 155 -19.07 4.45 -10.86
C SER A 155 -20.57 4.40 -10.65
N ASP A 156 -21.13 5.26 -9.80
CA ASP A 156 -22.58 5.32 -9.59
C ASP A 156 -23.33 5.69 -10.88
N ALA A 157 -22.76 6.63 -11.65
CA ALA A 157 -23.33 7.05 -12.92
C ALA A 157 -23.19 6.02 -14.05
N TRP A 158 -22.12 5.22 -14.08
CA TRP A 158 -21.78 4.34 -15.21
C TRP A 158 -22.08 2.87 -14.97
N LEU A 159 -21.89 2.42 -13.74
CA LEU A 159 -21.98 1.02 -13.33
C LEU A 159 -23.21 0.77 -12.44
N GLY A 160 -23.91 1.84 -12.02
CA GLY A 160 -25.09 1.74 -11.16
C GLY A 160 -24.74 1.28 -9.74
N THR A 161 -23.51 1.55 -9.30
CA THR A 161 -23.09 1.39 -7.90
C THR A 161 -23.77 2.44 -7.03
N ASN A 162 -23.54 2.37 -5.72
CA ASN A 162 -23.98 3.36 -4.76
C ASN A 162 -22.85 3.62 -3.75
N LEU A 163 -21.70 4.03 -4.27
CA LEU A 163 -20.49 4.29 -3.49
C LEU A 163 -20.45 5.75 -3.02
N SER A 164 -20.80 6.72 -3.88
CA SER A 164 -20.84 8.13 -3.49
C SER A 164 -22.17 8.43 -2.80
N MET A 165 -22.22 8.22 -1.48
CA MET A 165 -23.48 8.23 -0.73
C MET A 165 -24.10 9.63 -0.64
N ASP A 166 -23.36 10.59 -0.07
CA ASP A 166 -23.74 12.00 -0.04
C ASP A 166 -22.52 12.93 0.10
N ASN A 167 -22.76 14.24 0.25
CA ASN A 167 -21.68 15.21 0.34
C ASN A 167 -20.94 15.18 1.69
N ASP A 168 -21.59 14.77 2.78
CA ASP A 168 -20.92 14.69 4.09
C ASP A 168 -19.94 13.51 4.12
N ASP A 169 -20.35 12.40 3.52
CA ASP A 169 -19.56 11.19 3.27
C ASP A 169 -18.27 11.52 2.51
N THR A 170 -18.39 11.92 1.24
CA THR A 170 -17.25 12.29 0.38
C THR A 170 -16.30 13.33 1.00
N ASN A 171 -16.84 14.37 1.68
CA ASN A 171 -15.95 15.35 2.32
C ASN A 171 -15.28 14.79 3.58
N GLY A 172 -15.98 13.95 4.34
CA GLY A 172 -15.41 13.22 5.46
C GLY A 172 -14.26 12.33 5.03
N ASP A 173 -14.42 11.66 3.90
CA ASP A 173 -13.43 10.72 3.36
C ASP A 173 -12.19 11.43 2.85
N LEU A 174 -12.36 12.54 2.13
CA LEU A 174 -11.24 13.42 1.78
C LEU A 174 -10.49 13.96 3.01
N VAL A 175 -11.18 14.23 4.12
CA VAL A 175 -10.55 14.64 5.38
C VAL A 175 -9.74 13.48 5.97
N ARG A 176 -10.30 12.27 6.02
CA ARG A 176 -9.60 11.07 6.51
C ARG A 176 -8.42 10.72 5.63
N ASP A 177 -8.56 10.80 4.32
CA ASP A 177 -7.49 10.62 3.35
C ASP A 177 -6.37 11.61 3.59
N THR A 178 -6.71 12.88 3.81
CA THR A 178 -5.74 13.93 4.12
C THR A 178 -4.98 13.63 5.41
N LEU A 179 -5.68 13.25 6.48
CA LEU A 179 -5.05 12.91 7.75
C LEU A 179 -4.14 11.68 7.62
N GLY A 180 -4.61 10.63 6.94
CA GLY A 180 -3.83 9.44 6.63
C GLY A 180 -2.56 9.76 5.85
N SER A 181 -2.69 10.59 4.82
CA SER A 181 -1.58 11.07 3.99
C SER A 181 -0.53 11.84 4.78
N LEU A 182 -0.95 12.71 5.71
CA LEU A 182 -0.05 13.46 6.59
C LEU A 182 0.71 12.54 7.53
N VAL A 183 0.06 11.51 8.08
CA VAL A 183 0.72 10.49 8.91
C VAL A 183 1.71 9.68 8.09
N GLY A 184 1.33 9.20 6.90
CA GLY A 184 2.22 8.47 5.99
C GLY A 184 3.46 9.30 5.61
N ALA A 185 3.26 10.59 5.31
CA ALA A 185 4.35 11.54 5.04
C ALA A 185 5.28 11.71 6.23
N ALA A 186 4.74 11.88 7.45
CA ALA A 186 5.54 12.00 8.66
C ALA A 186 6.36 10.73 8.94
N LEU A 187 5.77 9.54 8.73
CA LEU A 187 6.44 8.26 8.88
C LEU A 187 7.59 8.10 7.87
N LEU A 188 7.40 8.50 6.62
CA LEU A 188 8.48 8.47 5.61
C LEU A 188 9.61 9.46 5.93
N VAL A 189 9.29 10.65 6.43
CA VAL A 189 10.31 11.60 6.91
C VAL A 189 11.09 11.03 8.08
N ALA A 190 10.41 10.42 9.06
CA ALA A 190 11.06 9.76 10.18
C ALA A 190 11.99 8.64 9.68
N TRP A 191 11.50 7.78 8.78
CA TRP A 191 12.26 6.71 8.16
C TRP A 191 13.55 7.21 7.49
N THR A 192 13.41 8.28 6.68
CA THR A 192 14.52 8.97 6.01
C THR A 192 15.53 9.50 7.03
N ARG A 193 15.04 10.19 8.06
CA ARG A 193 15.87 10.84 9.09
C ARG A 193 16.68 9.85 9.93
N PHE A 194 16.15 8.65 10.17
CA PHE A 194 16.87 7.59 10.88
C PHE A 194 17.88 6.83 9.99
N GLY A 195 18.04 7.24 8.72
CA GLY A 195 19.03 6.67 7.82
C GLY A 195 18.67 5.31 7.26
N TRP A 196 17.41 4.86 7.41
CA TRP A 196 16.98 3.55 6.92
C TRP A 196 16.84 3.50 5.39
N GLY A 197 16.83 4.66 4.72
CA GLY A 197 16.97 4.80 3.26
C GLY A 197 15.94 4.04 2.42
N SER A 198 16.15 3.95 1.10
CA SER A 198 15.30 3.13 0.22
C SER A 198 15.97 1.78 -0.10
N VAL A 199 16.36 1.01 0.92
CA VAL A 199 17.06 -0.27 0.72
C VAL A 199 16.31 -1.16 -0.27
N ARG A 200 17.03 -1.68 -1.27
CA ARG A 200 16.47 -2.58 -2.28
C ARG A 200 16.46 -4.00 -1.76
N ARG A 201 15.27 -4.57 -1.65
CA ARG A 201 15.08 -5.97 -1.29
C ARG A 201 15.31 -6.88 -2.50
N ILE A 202 16.57 -7.31 -2.69
CA ILE A 202 16.98 -8.19 -3.79
C ILE A 202 17.26 -9.61 -3.23
N PRO A 203 16.49 -10.64 -3.63
CA PRO A 203 16.69 -12.01 -3.16
C PRO A 203 18.12 -12.50 -3.42
N GLY A 204 18.75 -13.07 -2.39
CA GLY A 204 20.11 -13.63 -2.47
C GLY A 204 21.25 -12.61 -2.58
N VAL A 205 20.97 -11.31 -2.54
CA VAL A 205 21.99 -10.24 -2.56
C VAL A 205 22.01 -9.49 -1.23
N ASN A 206 20.86 -8.97 -0.79
CA ASN A 206 20.74 -8.24 0.48
C ASN A 206 19.86 -9.06 1.44
N THR A 207 20.41 -10.17 1.95
CA THR A 207 19.77 -11.03 2.98
C THR A 207 19.71 -10.35 4.35
N HIS A 208 20.39 -9.20 4.47
CA HIS A 208 20.36 -8.31 5.61
C HIS A 208 19.76 -6.98 5.18
N GLU A 209 18.82 -6.45 5.97
CA GLU A 209 18.61 -5.00 5.98
C GLU A 209 19.84 -4.42 6.68
N ASP A 210 20.95 -4.27 5.95
CA ASP A 210 22.10 -3.54 6.45
C ASP A 210 21.64 -2.09 6.63
N VAL A 211 21.50 -1.72 7.91
CA VAL A 211 21.21 -0.36 8.37
C VAL A 211 22.48 0.49 8.43
N ASP A 212 23.62 -0.07 8.00
CA ASP A 212 24.88 0.66 7.86
C ASP A 212 24.81 1.48 6.57
N ALA A 213 24.46 2.76 6.74
CA ALA A 213 24.60 3.82 5.75
C ALA A 213 26.09 4.13 5.48
#